data_AF-A0A966IP82-F1
#
_entry.id   AF-A0A966IP82-F1
#
_cell.length_a   1.000
_cell.length_b   1.000
_cell.length_c   1.000
_cell.angle_alpha   90.00
_cell.angle_beta   90.00
_cell.angle_gamma   90.00
#
_symmetry.space_group_name_H-M   'P 1'
#
loop_
_entity.id
_entity.type
_entity.pdbx_description
1 polymer ?
#
loop_
_entity_poly.entity_id
_entity_poly.type
_entity_poly.pdbx_seq_one_letter_code
_entity_poly.pdbx_strand_id
1 'polypeptide(L)' 'MQLRSSPSSPFGRKVKMATYILGFADKVTPVLTDTMDPNDGICTVNPLGKIPAL' A
#
# COMPACT_ATOMS: atom_id res chain seq x y z
N MET A 1 -7.79 5.20 6.10
CA MET A 1 -6.66 4.26 6.30
C MET A 1 -5.69 4.41 5.14
N GLN A 2 -4.37 4.31 5.34
CA GLN A 2 -3.37 4.65 4.31
C GLN A 2 -2.71 3.40 3.73
N LEU A 3 -3.08 3.01 2.51
CA LEU A 3 -2.52 1.83 1.86
C LEU A 3 -1.22 2.18 1.11
N ARG A 4 -0.07 1.89 1.73
CA ARG A 4 1.26 1.93 1.11
C ARG A 4 1.35 0.88 0.00
N SER A 5 1.53 1.31 -1.25
CA SER A 5 1.53 0.43 -2.42
C SER A 5 2.15 1.08 -3.65
N SER A 6 2.57 0.27 -4.63
CA SER A 6 2.99 0.73 -5.96
C SER A 6 2.03 0.20 -7.05
N PRO A 7 1.97 0.86 -8.22
CA PRO A 7 1.18 0.37 -9.37
C PRO A 7 1.63 -1.01 -9.87
N SER A 8 2.93 -1.29 -9.77
CA SER A 8 3.54 -2.55 -10.22
C SER A 8 3.36 -3.71 -9.24
N SER A 9 3.04 -3.46 -7.96
CA SER A 9 2.94 -4.50 -6.95
C SER A 9 1.71 -5.40 -7.15
N PRO A 10 1.89 -6.72 -7.42
CA PRO A 10 0.75 -7.63 -7.53
C PRO A 10 0.07 -7.86 -6.16
N PHE A 11 0.82 -7.80 -5.06
CA PHE A 11 0.25 -7.91 -3.71
C PHE A 11 -0.58 -6.68 -3.34
N GLY A 12 -0.10 -5.48 -3.69
CA GLY A 12 -0.86 -4.25 -3.56
C GLY A 12 -2.16 -4.27 -4.36
N ARG A 13 -2.13 -4.84 -5.57
CA ARG A 13 -3.33 -5.01 -6.41
C ARG A 13 -4.40 -5.87 -5.73
N LYS A 14 -4.03 -6.98 -5.07
CA LYS A 14 -4.98 -7.83 -4.35
C LYS A 14 -5.74 -7.05 -3.28
N VAL A 15 -5.04 -6.23 -2.48
CA VAL A 15 -5.66 -5.42 -1.43
C VAL A 15 -6.57 -4.34 -2.03
N LYS A 16 -6.12 -3.62 -3.07
CA LYS A 16 -6.96 -2.64 -3.77
C LYS A 16 -8.24 -3.27 -4.33
N MET A 17 -8.15 -4.45 -4.95
CA MET A 17 -9.34 -5.16 -5.43
C MET A 17 -10.30 -5.51 -4.28
N ALA A 18 -9.77 -6.00 -3.16
CA ALA A 18 -10.58 -6.30 -1.98
C ALA A 18 -11.30 -5.04 -1.45
N THR A 19 -10.66 -3.86 -1.45
CA THR A 19 -11.32 -2.63 -1.01
C THR A 19 -12.49 -2.24 -1.91
N TYR A 20 -12.39 -2.44 -3.22
CA TYR A 20 -13.52 -2.20 -4.13
C TYR A 20 -14.63 -3.23 -3.92
N ILE A 21 -14.30 -4.52 -3.88
CA ILE A 21 -15.28 -5.62 -3.75
C ILE A 21 -16.08 -5.51 -2.44
N LEU A 22 -15.42 -5.12 -1.35
CA LEU A 22 -16.04 -5.02 -0.02
C LEU A 22 -16.67 -3.65 0.28
N GLY A 23 -16.65 -2.71 -0.68
CA GLY A 23 -17.23 -1.36 -0.48
C GLY A 23 -16.43 -0.46 0.46
N PHE A 24 -15.13 -0.69 0.60
CA PHE A 24 -14.21 0.11 1.42
C PHE A 24 -13.35 1.10 0.63
N ALA A 25 -13.56 1.22 -0.68
CA ALA A 25 -12.74 2.07 -1.57
C ALA A 25 -12.61 3.51 -1.04
N ASP A 26 -13.69 4.10 -0.53
CA ASP A 26 -13.71 5.49 -0.05
C ASP A 26 -13.05 5.67 1.33
N LYS A 27 -12.74 4.57 2.02
CA LYS A 27 -12.12 4.57 3.37
C LYS A 27 -10.62 4.28 3.32
N VAL A 28 -10.10 3.89 2.17
CA VAL A 28 -8.69 3.51 1.97
C VAL A 28 -8.05 4.43 0.95
N THR A 29 -7.11 5.24 1.42
CA THR A 29 -6.35 6.16 0.58
C THR A 29 -5.05 5.47 0.14
N PRO A 30 -4.83 5.25 -1.16
CA PRO A 30 -3.56 4.71 -1.63
C PRO A 30 -2.45 5.75 -1.48
N VAL A 31 -1.32 5.32 -0.92
CA VAL A 31 -0.09 6.11 -0.81
C VAL A 31 0.94 5.44 -1.72
N LEU A 32 1.45 6.20 -2.70
CA LEU A 32 2.52 5.71 -3.57
C LEU A 32 3.75 5.43 -2.70
N THR A 33 4.36 4.28 -2.91
CA THR A 33 5.50 3.82 -2.09
C THR A 33 6.54 3.22 -3.02
N ASP A 34 7.75 3.78 -2.99
CA ASP A 34 8.93 3.22 -3.64
C ASP A 34 9.79 2.49 -2.60
N THR A 35 9.79 1.16 -2.65
CA THR A 35 10.60 0.34 -1.74
C THR A 35 12.10 0.39 -2.05
N MET A 36 12.50 1.02 -3.16
CA MET A 36 13.90 1.21 -3.53
C MET A 36 14.44 2.58 -3.06
N ASP A 37 13.58 3.51 -2.64
CA ASP A 37 13.99 4.79 -2.06
C ASP A 37 14.09 4.67 -0.53
N PRO A 38 15.30 4.79 0.07
CA PRO A 38 15.47 4.78 1.52
C PRO A 38 14.68 5.88 2.25
N ASN A 39 14.27 6.95 1.55
CA ASN A 39 13.57 8.10 2.11
C ASN A 39 12.04 8.03 2.01
N ASP A 40 11.47 7.02 1.34
CA ASP A 40 10.01 6.84 1.18
C ASP A 40 9.28 6.66 2.53
N GLY A 41 10.02 6.24 3.56
CA GLY A 41 9.53 6.09 4.92
C GLY A 41 8.73 4.81 5.16
N ILE A 42 8.65 3.88 4.21
CA ILE A 42 7.97 2.59 4.39
C ILE A 42 8.44 1.82 5.63
N CYS A 43 9.73 1.88 5.95
CA CYS A 43 10.30 1.23 7.14
C CYS A 43 9.74 1.75 8.47
N THR A 44 9.15 2.97 8.48
CA THR A 44 8.47 3.51 9.67
C THR A 44 7.07 2.90 9.88
N VAL A 45 6.42 2.46 8.80
CA VAL A 45 5.09 1.85 8.83
C VAL A 45 5.18 0.32 8.93
N ASN A 46 6.13 -0.25 8.19
CA ASN A 46 6.44 -1.67 8.19
C ASN A 46 7.97 -1.83 8.23
N PRO A 47 8.57 -2.20 9.38
CA PRO A 47 10.01 -2.36 9.53
C PRO A 47 10.67 -3.33 8.55
N LEU A 48 9.90 -4.21 7.89
CA LEU A 48 10.39 -5.08 6.83
C LEU A 48 10.58 -4.38 5.48
N GLY A 49 10.14 -3.12 5.35
CA GLY A 49 10.22 -2.35 4.11
C GLY A 49 9.32 -2.89 2.99
N LYS A 50 8.31 -3.70 3.31
CA LYS A 50 7.45 -4.39 2.32
C LYS A 50 6.12 -3.67 2.13
N ILE A 51 5.63 -3.70 0.90
CA ILE A 51 4.26 -3.36 0.52
C ILE A 51 3.47 -4.62 0.15
N PRO A 52 2.14 -4.63 0.31
CA PRO A 52 1.30 -3.57 0.87
C PRO A 52 1.40 -3.46 2.41
N ALA A 53 1.18 -2.25 2.94
CA ALA A 53 0.97 -1.96 4.36
C ALA A 53 -0.17 -0.94 4.50
N LEU A 54 -1.02 -1.06 5.53
CA LEU A 54 -2.21 -0.22 5.75
C LEU A 54 -2.08 0.65 7.00
#